data_AF-A0A7K3QMQ0-F1
#
_entry.id   AF-A0A7K3QMQ0-F1
#
_cell.length_a   1.000
_cell.length_b   1.000
_cell.length_c   1.000
_cell.angle_alpha   90.00
_cell.angle_beta   90.00
_cell.angle_gamma   90.00
#
_symmetry.space_group_name_H-M   'P 1'
#
loop_
_entity.id
_entity.type
_entity.pdbx_description
1 polymer ?
#
loop_
_entity_poly.entity_id
_entity_poly.type
_entity_poly.pdbx_seq_one_letter_code
_entity_poly.pdbx_strand_id
1 'polypeptide(L)'
;MAFGAEELRVLRRALALALHPGTASAEDVQDCFRLADSVDEALDEAARLRAFLLADLGRYRAALPGTAAGYLALLQEALGAGHRPVPDDLAALRALRGNPVAAALLAHCQGLVGQSARARFAAGMPTVPAPAAPPSRVRLLALPGGAEGSRPTGADES
;
A
#
# COMPACT_ATOMS: atom_id res chain seq x y z
N MET A 1 -1.15 12.45 -16.58
CA MET A 1 -1.29 13.67 -17.40
C MET A 1 0.07 14.28 -17.67
N ALA A 2 0.23 14.99 -18.78
CA ALA A 2 1.41 15.78 -19.07
C ALA A 2 0.99 17.26 -19.13
N PHE A 3 1.67 18.12 -18.37
CA PHE A 3 1.48 19.57 -18.46
C PHE A 3 2.00 20.08 -19.81
N GLY A 4 1.28 21.02 -20.42
CA GLY A 4 1.77 21.74 -21.58
C GLY A 4 2.80 22.80 -21.21
N ALA A 5 3.40 23.42 -22.22
CA ALA A 5 4.45 24.40 -22.02
C ALA A 5 3.97 25.65 -21.27
N GLU A 6 2.68 26.01 -21.40
CA GLU A 6 2.12 27.19 -20.77
C GLU A 6 1.83 26.94 -19.29
N GLU A 7 1.21 25.82 -18.96
CA GLU A 7 0.97 25.40 -17.58
C GLU A 7 2.28 25.27 -16.80
N LEU A 8 3.35 24.76 -17.44
CA LEU A 8 4.68 24.70 -16.83
C LEU A 8 5.29 26.08 -16.59
N ARG A 9 5.05 27.07 -17.46
CA ARG A 9 5.50 28.45 -17.25
C ARG A 9 4.76 29.08 -16.08
N VAL A 10 3.44 28.91 -16.00
CA VAL A 10 2.61 29.41 -14.90
C VAL A 10 3.04 28.76 -13.59
N LEU A 11 3.23 27.44 -13.56
CA LEU A 11 3.70 26.70 -12.38
C LEU A 11 5.06 27.21 -11.89
N ARG A 12 6.02 27.37 -12.81
CA ARG A 12 7.35 27.90 -12.48
C ARG A 12 7.27 29.31 -11.90
N ARG A 13 6.38 30.15 -12.43
CA ARG A 13 6.15 31.52 -11.93
C ARG A 13 5.51 31.51 -10.54
N ALA A 14 4.49 30.68 -10.32
CA ALA A 14 3.85 30.49 -9.02
C ALA A 14 4.85 30.05 -7.94
N LEU A 15 5.72 29.08 -8.26
CA LEU A 15 6.80 28.64 -7.39
C LEU A 15 7.81 29.76 -7.09
N ALA A 16 8.19 30.56 -8.09
CA ALA A 16 9.09 31.69 -7.87
C ALA A 16 8.50 32.73 -6.90
N LEU A 17 7.20 33.03 -7.03
CA LEU A 17 6.47 33.93 -6.13
C LEU A 17 6.35 33.35 -4.70
N ALA A 18 6.14 32.04 -4.56
CA ALA A 18 6.07 31.38 -3.25
C ALA A 18 7.43 31.38 -2.51
N LEU A 19 8.53 31.25 -3.25
CA LEU A 19 9.88 31.23 -2.68
C LEU A 19 10.47 32.62 -2.44
N HIS A 20 10.06 33.61 -3.22
CA HIS A 20 10.51 35.00 -3.12
C HIS A 20 9.28 35.91 -3.08
N PRO A 21 8.66 36.08 -1.90
CA PRO A 21 7.44 36.87 -1.78
C PRO A 21 7.72 38.34 -2.12
N GLY A 22 7.39 38.73 -3.35
CA GLY A 22 7.31 40.11 -3.83
C GLY A 22 5.86 40.48 -4.20
N THR A 23 5.64 41.63 -4.81
CA THR A 23 4.30 42.00 -5.29
C THR A 23 3.93 41.20 -6.53
N ALA A 24 3.08 40.16 -6.36
CA ALA A 24 2.47 39.48 -7.49
C ALA A 24 1.46 40.42 -8.18
N SER A 25 1.42 40.37 -9.51
CA SER A 25 0.39 41.11 -10.26
C SER A 25 -0.99 40.43 -10.07
N ALA A 26 -2.07 41.16 -10.28
CA ALA A 26 -3.41 40.57 -10.25
C ALA A 26 -3.61 39.50 -11.33
N GLU A 27 -2.94 39.64 -12.48
CA GLU A 27 -2.93 38.66 -13.56
C GLU A 27 -2.22 37.36 -13.13
N ASP A 28 -1.08 37.48 -12.45
CA ASP A 28 -0.29 36.33 -11.97
C ASP A 28 -1.10 35.50 -10.98
N VAL A 29 -1.82 36.16 -10.08
CA VAL A 29 -2.71 35.53 -9.11
C VAL A 29 -3.87 34.82 -9.83
N GLN A 30 -4.47 35.47 -10.82
CA GLN A 30 -5.58 34.89 -11.59
C GLN A 30 -5.12 33.68 -12.41
N ASP A 31 -3.93 33.71 -13.00
CA ASP A 31 -3.36 32.58 -13.73
C ASP A 31 -3.05 31.40 -12.81
N CYS A 32 -2.58 31.66 -11.59
CA CYS A 32 -2.39 30.61 -10.58
C CYS A 32 -3.72 29.95 -10.21
N PHE A 33 -4.81 30.71 -10.05
CA PHE A 33 -6.13 30.14 -9.79
C PHE A 33 -6.63 29.29 -10.96
N ARG A 34 -6.50 29.76 -12.21
CA ARG A 34 -6.88 28.95 -13.38
C ARG A 34 -6.08 27.67 -13.48
N LEU A 35 -4.77 27.72 -13.19
CA LEU A 35 -3.94 26.53 -13.15
C LEU A 35 -4.39 25.57 -12.04
N ALA A 36 -4.69 26.08 -10.84
CA ALA A 36 -5.21 25.26 -9.76
C ALA A 36 -6.52 24.57 -10.15
N ASP A 37 -7.48 25.30 -10.70
CA ASP A 37 -8.76 24.76 -11.17
C ASP A 37 -8.56 23.63 -12.21
N SER A 38 -7.63 23.84 -13.17
CA SER A 38 -7.32 22.82 -14.17
C SER A 38 -6.65 21.56 -13.59
N VAL A 39 -5.84 21.72 -12.54
CA VAL A 39 -5.24 20.60 -11.80
C VAL A 39 -6.31 19.85 -11.01
N ASP A 40 -7.22 20.57 -10.35
CA ASP A 40 -8.30 19.96 -9.56
C ASP A 40 -9.26 19.18 -10.46
N GLU A 41 -9.68 19.75 -11.60
CA GLU A 41 -10.50 19.03 -12.59
C GLU A 41 -9.77 17.79 -13.12
N ALA A 42 -8.46 17.90 -13.36
CA ALA A 42 -7.64 16.77 -13.77
C ALA A 42 -7.58 15.66 -12.72
N LEU A 43 -7.49 16.01 -11.44
CA LEU A 43 -7.50 15.06 -10.32
C LEU A 43 -8.85 14.38 -10.18
N ASP A 44 -9.94 15.12 -10.32
CA ASP A 44 -11.30 14.59 -10.30
C ASP A 44 -11.54 13.64 -11.46
N GLU A 45 -11.11 13.98 -12.67
CA GLU A 45 -11.21 13.09 -13.82
C GLU A 45 -10.36 11.83 -13.65
N ALA A 46 -9.13 11.96 -13.13
CA ALA A 46 -8.30 10.80 -12.81
C ALA A 46 -8.97 9.89 -11.77
N ALA A 47 -9.68 10.45 -10.78
CA ALA A 47 -10.45 9.69 -9.82
C ALA A 47 -11.64 8.97 -10.47
N ARG A 48 -12.36 9.63 -11.40
CA ARG A 48 -13.45 9.03 -12.18
C ARG A 48 -12.98 7.85 -13.02
N LEU A 49 -11.90 8.02 -13.79
CA LEU A 49 -11.30 6.96 -14.60
C LEU A 49 -10.84 5.78 -13.74
N ARG A 50 -10.23 6.07 -12.58
CA ARG A 50 -9.80 5.04 -11.64
C ARG A 50 -10.98 4.25 -11.07
N ALA A 51 -12.07 4.92 -10.71
CA ALA A 51 -13.27 4.26 -10.21
C ALA A 51 -13.85 3.30 -11.27
N PHE A 52 -13.89 3.72 -12.53
CA PHE A 52 -14.32 2.87 -13.64
C PHE A 52 -13.41 1.65 -13.82
N LEU A 53 -12.10 1.86 -13.86
CA LEU A 53 -11.12 0.78 -14.02
C LEU A 53 -11.19 -0.25 -12.87
N LEU A 54 -11.39 0.19 -11.63
CA LEU A 54 -11.56 -0.71 -10.49
C LEU A 54 -12.88 -1.48 -10.51
N ALA A 55 -13.96 -0.84 -10.97
CA ALA A 55 -15.24 -1.54 -11.18
C ALA A 55 -15.07 -2.64 -12.25
N ASP A 56 -14.37 -2.34 -13.34
CA ASP A 56 -14.10 -3.29 -14.42
C ASP A 56 -13.22 -4.43 -13.95
N LEU A 57 -12.20 -4.14 -13.14
CA LEU A 57 -11.36 -5.16 -12.54
C LEU A 57 -12.19 -6.15 -11.71
N GLY A 58 -13.16 -5.66 -10.94
CA GLY A 58 -14.12 -6.48 -10.21
C GLY A 58 -15.00 -7.34 -11.13
N ARG A 59 -15.53 -6.76 -12.21
CA ARG A 59 -16.34 -7.47 -13.21
C ARG A 59 -15.56 -8.59 -13.89
N TYR A 60 -14.34 -8.31 -14.34
CA TYR A 60 -13.48 -9.30 -14.97
C TYR A 60 -13.10 -10.40 -13.99
N ARG A 61 -12.78 -10.06 -12.74
CA ARG A 61 -12.46 -11.04 -11.70
C ARG A 61 -13.63 -11.98 -11.42
N ALA A 62 -14.86 -11.45 -11.36
CA ALA A 62 -16.07 -12.25 -11.12
C ALA A 62 -16.38 -13.24 -12.26
N ALA A 63 -15.91 -12.96 -13.48
CA ALA A 63 -16.13 -13.80 -14.66
C ALA A 63 -14.99 -14.81 -14.93
N LEU A 64 -14.06 -14.98 -13.98
CA LEU A 64 -13.01 -15.97 -14.09
C LEU A 64 -13.57 -17.41 -14.07
N PRO A 65 -12.94 -18.36 -14.78
CA PRO A 65 -11.67 -18.22 -15.50
C PRO A 65 -11.79 -17.64 -16.93
N GLY A 66 -13.00 -17.44 -17.46
CA GLY A 66 -13.24 -17.07 -18.87
C GLY A 66 -12.65 -15.73 -19.31
N THR A 67 -12.40 -14.83 -18.36
CA THR A 67 -11.84 -13.49 -18.57
C THR A 67 -10.36 -13.37 -18.20
N ALA A 68 -9.65 -14.47 -17.97
CA ALA A 68 -8.30 -14.45 -17.40
C ALA A 68 -7.32 -13.50 -18.11
N ALA A 69 -7.29 -13.51 -19.46
CA ALA A 69 -6.41 -12.61 -20.21
C ALA A 69 -6.72 -11.13 -19.95
N GLY A 70 -8.01 -10.75 -20.00
CA GLY A 70 -8.44 -9.38 -19.75
C GLY A 70 -8.25 -8.95 -18.29
N TYR A 71 -8.51 -9.85 -17.34
CA TYR A 71 -8.28 -9.59 -15.93
C TYR A 71 -6.80 -9.30 -15.64
N LEU A 72 -5.87 -10.08 -16.21
CA LEU A 72 -4.43 -9.89 -15.99
C LEU A 72 -3.91 -8.59 -16.61
N ALA A 73 -4.37 -8.25 -17.82
CA ALA A 73 -4.03 -6.99 -18.48
C ALA A 73 -4.53 -5.79 -17.66
N LEU A 74 -5.80 -5.82 -17.24
CA LEU A 74 -6.42 -4.74 -16.48
C LEU A 74 -5.82 -4.60 -15.08
N LEU A 75 -5.45 -5.72 -14.43
CA LEU A 75 -4.75 -5.68 -13.14
C LEU A 75 -3.38 -5.02 -13.28
N GLN A 76 -2.64 -5.30 -14.36
CA GLN A 76 -1.35 -4.66 -14.60
C GLN A 76 -1.47 -3.15 -14.79
N GLU A 77 -2.48 -2.70 -15.54
CA GLU A 77 -2.79 -1.27 -15.68
C GLU A 77 -3.17 -0.64 -14.33
N ALA A 78 -4.04 -1.31 -13.56
CA ALA A 78 -4.43 -0.86 -12.23
C ALA A 78 -3.22 -0.67 -11.31
N LEU A 79 -2.32 -1.64 -11.28
CA LEU A 79 -1.09 -1.58 -10.48
C LEU A 79 -0.18 -0.43 -10.92
N GLY A 80 -0.06 -0.19 -12.23
CA GLY A 80 0.67 0.96 -12.78
C GLY A 80 0.06 2.31 -12.38
N ALA A 81 -1.27 2.36 -12.25
CA ALA A 81 -2.00 3.51 -11.71
C ALA A 81 -1.98 3.59 -10.16
N GLY A 82 -1.21 2.72 -9.50
CA GLY A 82 -1.03 2.69 -8.05
C GLY A 82 -2.12 1.97 -7.27
N HIS A 83 -2.94 1.13 -7.92
CA HIS A 83 -3.85 0.21 -7.23
C HIS A 83 -3.07 -0.66 -6.24
N ARG A 84 -3.64 -0.87 -5.06
CA ARG A 84 -3.06 -1.79 -4.07
C ARG A 84 -3.84 -3.10 -4.16
N PRO A 85 -3.17 -4.23 -4.47
CA PRO A 85 -3.85 -5.50 -4.69
C PRO A 85 -4.61 -5.92 -3.42
N VAL A 86 -5.87 -6.29 -3.58
CA VAL A 86 -6.73 -6.77 -2.48
C VAL A 86 -6.62 -8.29 -2.32
N PRO A 87 -7.08 -8.89 -1.20
CA PRO A 87 -7.00 -10.34 -1.00
C PRO A 87 -7.61 -11.16 -2.14
N ASP A 88 -8.74 -10.70 -2.71
CA ASP A 88 -9.39 -11.33 -3.84
C ASP A 88 -8.53 -11.31 -5.10
N ASP A 89 -7.77 -10.23 -5.34
CA ASP A 89 -6.86 -10.15 -6.48
C ASP A 89 -5.76 -11.22 -6.34
N LEU A 90 -5.23 -11.36 -5.13
CA LEU A 90 -4.23 -12.39 -4.81
C LEU A 90 -4.82 -13.79 -4.90
N ALA A 91 -6.08 -13.99 -4.51
CA ALA A 91 -6.78 -15.27 -4.64
C ALA A 91 -6.96 -15.66 -6.12
N ALA A 92 -7.41 -14.71 -6.95
CA ALA A 92 -7.54 -14.89 -8.40
C ALA A 92 -6.20 -15.22 -9.05
N LEU A 93 -5.13 -14.49 -8.71
CA LEU A 93 -3.79 -14.78 -9.22
C LEU A 93 -3.26 -16.16 -8.78
N ARG A 94 -3.58 -16.60 -7.56
CA ARG A 94 -3.23 -17.96 -7.10
C ARG A 94 -4.00 -19.04 -7.86
N ALA A 95 -5.28 -18.81 -8.16
CA ALA A 95 -6.08 -19.74 -8.96
C ALA A 95 -5.57 -19.84 -10.41
N LEU A 96 -4.95 -18.78 -10.94
CA LEU A 96 -4.39 -18.71 -12.28
C LEU A 96 -2.90 -19.07 -12.36
N ARG A 97 -2.31 -19.74 -11.35
CA ARG A 97 -0.86 -20.01 -11.27
C ARG A 97 -0.26 -20.79 -12.44
N GLY A 98 -1.05 -21.52 -13.22
CA GLY A 98 -0.60 -22.16 -14.46
C GLY A 98 -0.24 -21.17 -15.57
N ASN A 99 -0.64 -19.90 -15.43
CA ASN A 99 -0.31 -18.83 -16.36
C ASN A 99 0.95 -18.06 -15.87
N PRO A 100 1.99 -17.92 -16.71
CA PRO A 100 3.23 -17.26 -16.32
C PRO A 100 3.06 -15.77 -16.01
N VAL A 101 2.13 -15.08 -16.68
CA VAL A 101 1.82 -13.66 -16.42
C VAL A 101 1.17 -13.52 -15.05
N ALA A 102 0.24 -14.41 -14.69
CA ALA A 102 -0.37 -14.42 -13.36
C ALA A 102 0.66 -14.68 -12.26
N ALA A 103 1.60 -15.61 -12.49
CA ALA A 103 2.68 -15.89 -11.55
C ALA A 103 3.61 -14.67 -11.35
N ALA A 104 3.99 -13.98 -12.43
CA ALA A 104 4.81 -12.77 -12.38
C ALA A 104 4.09 -11.63 -11.64
N LEU A 105 2.81 -11.40 -11.94
CA LEU A 105 2.01 -10.39 -11.24
C LEU A 105 1.84 -10.73 -9.75
N LEU A 106 1.67 -12.01 -9.40
CA LEU A 106 1.60 -12.44 -8.01
C LEU A 106 2.88 -12.13 -7.24
N ALA A 107 4.04 -12.42 -7.84
CA ALA A 107 5.35 -12.10 -7.24
C ALA A 107 5.52 -10.59 -7.05
N HIS A 108 5.13 -9.79 -8.05
CA HIS A 108 5.17 -8.33 -7.97
C HIS A 108 4.27 -7.80 -6.84
N CYS A 109 3.03 -8.28 -6.75
CA CYS A 109 2.07 -7.88 -5.71
C CYS A 109 2.60 -8.20 -4.30
N GLN A 110 3.23 -9.37 -4.11
CA GLN A 110 3.84 -9.73 -2.83
C GLN A 110 4.99 -8.78 -2.44
N GLY A 111 5.79 -8.35 -3.42
CA GLY A 111 6.82 -7.33 -3.22
C GLY A 111 6.25 -5.99 -2.74
N LEU A 112 5.16 -5.53 -3.35
CA LEU A 112 4.46 -4.29 -2.96
C LEU A 112 3.91 -4.36 -1.53
N VAL A 113 3.30 -5.50 -1.15
CA VAL A 113 2.79 -5.71 0.22
C VAL A 113 3.94 -5.68 1.23
N GLY A 114 5.07 -6.31 0.91
CA GLY A 114 6.27 -6.30 1.75
C GLY A 114 6.84 -4.89 1.96
N GLN A 115 6.96 -4.10 0.89
CA GLN A 115 7.40 -2.70 0.96
C GLN A 115 6.44 -1.84 1.78
N SER A 116 5.13 -2.03 1.59
CA SER A 116 4.09 -1.31 2.33
C SER A 116 4.15 -1.60 3.83
N ALA A 117 4.42 -2.85 4.22
CA ALA A 117 4.60 -3.22 5.61
C ALA A 117 5.84 -2.55 6.22
N ARG A 118 6.98 -2.59 5.51
CA ARG A 118 8.22 -1.92 5.95
C ARG A 118 8.03 -0.42 6.12
N ALA A 119 7.37 0.24 5.17
CA ALA A 119 7.07 1.67 5.27
C ALA A 119 6.23 2.00 6.51
N ARG A 120 5.23 1.17 6.84
CA ARG A 120 4.43 1.31 8.07
C ARG A 120 5.26 1.10 9.34
N PHE A 121 6.15 0.13 9.36
CA PHE A 121 7.06 -0.07 10.49
C PHE A 121 8.06 1.08 10.65
N ALA A 122 8.57 1.63 9.55
CA ALA A 122 9.49 2.77 9.55
C ALA A 122 8.80 4.10 9.94
N ALA A 123 7.54 4.28 9.57
CA ALA A 123 6.74 5.45 9.91
C ALA A 123 6.30 5.50 11.39
N GLY A 124 6.63 4.46 12.18
CA GLY A 124 6.09 4.27 13.53
C GLY A 124 4.66 3.74 13.48
N MET A 125 4.39 2.66 14.23
CA MET A 125 3.02 2.17 14.37
C MET A 125 2.14 3.29 14.94
N PRO A 126 0.93 3.55 14.39
CA PRO A 126 -0.07 4.24 15.18
C PRO A 126 -0.24 3.43 16.46
N THR A 127 -0.05 4.07 17.61
CA THR A 127 -0.37 3.50 18.91
C THR A 127 -1.84 3.17 18.91
N VAL A 128 -2.19 1.94 18.54
CA VAL A 128 -3.51 1.39 18.82
C VAL A 128 -3.63 1.45 20.34
N PRO A 129 -4.54 2.25 20.92
CA PRO A 129 -4.74 2.22 22.36
C PRO A 129 -5.04 0.77 22.71
N ALA A 130 -4.25 0.22 23.64
CA ALA A 130 -4.44 -1.15 24.10
C ALA A 130 -5.92 -1.32 24.45
N PRO A 131 -6.59 -2.41 23.99
CA PRO A 131 -7.95 -2.67 24.43
C PRO A 131 -7.93 -2.65 25.96
N ALA A 132 -8.85 -1.90 26.57
CA ALA A 132 -8.98 -1.80 28.00
C ALA A 132 -9.28 -3.20 28.55
N ALA A 133 -8.23 -3.94 28.88
CA ALA A 133 -8.35 -5.26 29.47
C ALA A 133 -8.96 -5.07 30.87
N PRO A 134 -10.06 -5.76 31.21
CA PRO A 134 -10.53 -5.77 32.58
C PRO A 134 -9.42 -6.35 33.47
N PRO A 135 -9.26 -5.90 34.73
CA PRO A 135 -8.16 -6.32 35.58
C PRO A 135 -8.32 -7.80 35.98
N SER A 136 -7.75 -8.72 35.19
CA SER A 136 -7.58 -10.12 35.60
C SER A 136 -6.38 -10.22 36.53
N ARG A 137 -6.63 -10.27 37.84
CA ARG A 137 -5.61 -10.50 38.88
C ARG A 137 -5.24 -11.98 38.96
N VAL A 138 -4.49 -12.50 38.00
CA VAL A 138 -3.71 -13.72 38.21
C VAL A 138 -2.30 -13.48 37.67
N ARG A 139 -1.40 -13.06 38.56
CA ARG A 139 0.04 -13.11 38.30
C ARG A 139 0.45 -14.57 38.36
N LEU A 140 0.76 -15.16 37.22
CA LEU A 140 1.47 -16.44 37.17
C LEU A 140 2.93 -16.19 37.55
N LEU A 141 3.33 -16.69 38.72
CA LEU A 141 4.71 -16.76 39.15
C LEU A 141 5.33 -18.01 38.53
N ALA A 142 6.41 -17.83 37.77
CA ALA A 142 7.23 -18.94 37.32
C ALA A 142 7.98 -19.54 38.52
N LEU A 143 7.81 -20.84 38.73
CA LEU A 143 8.56 -21.61 39.75
C LEU A 143 9.90 -22.07 39.14
N PRO A 144 11.05 -21.68 39.72
CA PRO A 144 12.33 -22.25 39.34
C PRO A 144 12.49 -23.61 40.04
N GLY A 145 12.36 -24.71 39.28
CA GLY A 145 12.70 -26.05 39.75
C GLY A 145 14.17 -26.36 39.51
N GLY A 146 14.96 -26.41 40.60
CA GLY A 146 16.40 -26.62 40.57
C GLY A 146 16.82 -28.06 40.23
N ALA A 147 17.83 -28.16 39.38
CA ALA A 147 18.71 -29.32 39.31
C ALA A 147 19.76 -29.19 40.43
N GLU A 148 20.03 -30.27 41.15
CA GLU A 148 21.34 -30.74 41.65
C GLU A 148 21.11 -31.80 42.74
N GLY A 149 21.58 -33.01 42.48
CA GLY A 149 21.59 -34.14 43.40
C GLY A 149 22.73 -35.07 43.00
N SER A 150 23.91 -34.75 43.51
CA SER A 150 25.21 -35.38 43.29
C SER A 150 25.22 -36.91 43.47
N ARG A 151 25.90 -37.62 42.54
CA ARG A 151 26.47 -38.97 42.74
C ARG A 151 27.51 -38.98 43.88
N PRO A 152 27.70 -40.11 44.57
CA PRO A 152 28.89 -40.94 44.31
C PRO A 152 28.59 -42.46 44.34
N THR A 153 29.05 -43.25 43.36
CA THR A 153 30.23 -44.17 43.33
C THR A 153 30.27 -45.30 44.36
N GLY A 154 30.48 -46.54 43.85
CA GLY A 154 30.93 -47.74 44.57
C GLY A 154 29.83 -48.80 44.72
N ALA A 155 29.83 -49.96 44.05
CA ALA A 155 30.76 -51.10 44.06
C ALA A 155 30.16 -52.28 44.86
N ASP A 156 29.81 -53.32 44.12
CA ASP A 156 29.95 -54.77 44.37
C ASP A 156 29.32 -55.50 45.58
N GLU A 157 29.08 -56.79 45.29
CA GLU A 157 28.86 -57.98 46.14
C GLU A 157 27.44 -58.41 46.60
N SER A 158 27.01 -59.50 45.94
CA SER A 158 26.21 -60.69 46.35
C SER A 158 24.80 -60.54 46.94
#